data_AF-A0A497G9K3-F1
#
_entry.id   AF-A0A497G9K3-F1
#
_cell.length_a   1.000
_cell.length_b   1.000
_cell.length_c   1.000
_cell.angle_alpha   90.00
_cell.angle_beta   90.00
_cell.angle_gamma   90.00
#
_symmetry.space_group_name_H-M   'P 1'
#
loop_
_entity.id
_entity.type
_entity.pdbx_description
1 polymer ?
#
loop_
_entity_poly.entity_id
_entity_poly.type
_entity_poly.pdbx_seq_one_letter_code
_entity_poly.pdbx_strand_id
1 'polypeptide(L)'
;MEYGKPLLVTALEQLGLLEKWRYVSGGGIYVELREGFHVKSLVNLKEPAGGLSMDMKDHFIAGLQVLSREEMGEEGVKLYRRLKGLEATLEYKGILRNKPVFISRPVLKLISPSIVVNEALVDRLNGDERLIRLIKQIKPSAFRIILKSVNEYLASQDRNLLEMEREYFEEPSEVAWILVVSAILPRGPGYKKKVLGIVEMLDRAARHVMDITVRERERVGC
;
A
#
# COMPACT_ATOMS: atom_id res chain seq x y z
N MET A 1 13.90 -25.62 -14.94
CA MET A 1 12.62 -25.89 -14.23
C MET A 1 11.66 -24.79 -14.62
N GLU A 2 10.66 -25.08 -15.44
CA GLU A 2 9.55 -24.14 -15.66
C GLU A 2 8.76 -24.04 -14.35
N TYR A 3 8.84 -22.90 -13.69
CA TYR A 3 7.91 -22.61 -12.59
C TYR A 3 6.52 -22.48 -13.20
N GLY A 4 5.60 -23.38 -12.81
CA GLY A 4 4.21 -23.29 -13.23
C GLY A 4 3.60 -21.93 -12.86
N LYS A 5 2.65 -21.48 -13.69
CA LYS A 5 1.96 -20.19 -13.52
C LYS A 5 1.43 -20.03 -12.09
N PRO A 6 1.75 -18.94 -11.37
CA PRO A 6 1.30 -18.76 -10.00
C PRO A 6 -0.23 -18.74 -9.87
N LEU A 7 -0.74 -19.24 -8.73
CA LEU A 7 -2.18 -19.27 -8.48
C LEU A 7 -2.83 -17.87 -8.49
N LEU A 8 -2.12 -16.85 -8.00
CA LEU A 8 -2.56 -15.46 -8.07
C LEU A 8 -2.80 -15.02 -9.52
N VAL A 9 -1.83 -15.29 -10.40
CA VAL A 9 -1.90 -14.93 -11.81
C VAL A 9 -3.06 -15.65 -12.48
N THR A 10 -3.22 -16.95 -12.21
CA THR A 10 -4.36 -17.74 -12.69
C THR A 10 -5.70 -17.15 -12.25
N ALA A 11 -5.82 -16.73 -10.98
CA ALA A 11 -7.03 -16.12 -10.47
C ALA A 11 -7.35 -14.77 -11.14
N LEU A 12 -6.34 -13.90 -11.32
CA LEU A 12 -6.50 -12.60 -11.99
C LEU A 12 -6.88 -12.76 -13.46
N GLU A 13 -6.28 -13.72 -14.16
CA GLU A 13 -6.63 -14.05 -15.55
C GLU A 13 -8.08 -14.53 -15.66
N GLN A 14 -8.50 -15.48 -14.81
CA GLN A 14 -9.88 -15.97 -14.79
C GLN A 14 -10.90 -14.91 -14.36
N LEU A 15 -10.47 -13.84 -13.68
CA LEU A 15 -11.31 -12.68 -13.36
C LEU A 15 -11.36 -11.67 -14.52
N GLY A 16 -10.57 -11.85 -15.57
CA GLY A 16 -10.43 -10.87 -16.65
C GLY A 16 -9.74 -9.58 -16.22
N LEU A 17 -8.94 -9.61 -15.14
CA LEU A 17 -8.26 -8.43 -14.59
C LEU A 17 -6.81 -8.31 -15.03
N LEU A 18 -6.21 -9.38 -15.53
CA LEU A 18 -4.80 -9.45 -15.86
C LEU A 18 -4.52 -8.88 -17.26
N GLU A 19 -3.56 -7.98 -17.34
CA GLU A 19 -2.96 -7.51 -18.60
C GLU A 19 -1.65 -8.26 -18.86
N LYS A 20 -0.68 -8.11 -17.95
CA LYS A 20 0.65 -8.76 -18.03
C LYS A 20 1.13 -9.19 -16.66
N TRP A 21 2.09 -10.12 -16.63
CA TRP A 21 2.78 -10.48 -15.40
C TRP A 21 4.20 -10.97 -15.68
N ARG A 22 5.05 -10.90 -14.65
CA ARG A 22 6.39 -11.50 -14.65
C ARG A 22 6.85 -11.81 -13.24
N TYR A 23 7.80 -12.73 -13.10
CA TYR A 23 8.55 -12.86 -11.86
C TYR A 23 9.48 -11.65 -11.66
N VAL A 24 9.68 -11.27 -10.42
CA VAL A 24 10.67 -10.27 -10.00
C VAL A 24 11.65 -10.89 -8.99
N SER A 25 12.72 -10.17 -8.67
CA SER A 25 13.72 -10.60 -7.69
C SER A 25 13.07 -10.98 -6.35
N GLY A 26 13.68 -11.92 -5.63
CA GLY A 26 13.14 -12.44 -4.37
C GLY A 26 11.92 -13.36 -4.53
N GLY A 27 11.63 -13.85 -5.73
CA GLY A 27 10.50 -14.76 -5.99
C GLY A 27 9.13 -14.08 -6.00
N GLY A 28 9.11 -12.74 -6.07
CA GLY A 28 7.90 -11.96 -6.19
C GLY A 28 7.24 -12.08 -7.56
N ILE A 29 5.99 -11.63 -7.64
CA ILE A 29 5.21 -11.60 -8.88
C ILE A 29 4.77 -10.16 -9.11
N TYR A 30 5.23 -9.56 -10.20
CA TYR A 30 4.68 -8.30 -10.69
C TYR A 30 3.50 -8.58 -11.62
N VAL A 31 2.41 -7.86 -11.43
CA VAL A 31 1.22 -7.93 -12.27
C VAL A 31 0.79 -6.53 -12.72
N GLU A 32 0.42 -6.42 -13.98
CA GLU A 32 -0.29 -5.28 -14.55
C GLU A 32 -1.77 -5.62 -14.63
N LEU A 33 -2.60 -4.72 -14.13
CA LEU A 33 -4.04 -4.82 -14.20
C LEU A 33 -4.52 -4.16 -15.50
N ARG A 34 -5.63 -4.66 -16.04
CA ARG A 34 -6.31 -4.01 -17.17
C ARG A 34 -6.73 -2.58 -16.85
N GLU A 35 -7.07 -1.82 -17.87
CA GLU A 35 -7.58 -0.46 -17.70
C GLU A 35 -8.87 -0.41 -16.87
N GLY A 36 -9.13 0.75 -16.24
CA GLY A 36 -10.30 0.98 -15.38
C GLY A 36 -10.00 1.04 -13.87
N PHE A 37 -8.81 0.64 -13.45
CA PHE A 37 -8.35 0.76 -12.06
C PHE A 37 -7.44 1.99 -11.86
N HIS A 38 -7.50 2.59 -10.68
CA HIS A 38 -6.54 3.56 -10.17
C HIS A 38 -5.19 2.88 -9.88
N VAL A 39 -5.23 1.64 -9.40
CA VAL A 39 -4.02 0.79 -9.28
C VAL A 39 -3.74 0.16 -10.63
N LYS A 40 -2.66 0.58 -11.30
CA LYS A 40 -2.27 0.04 -12.61
C LYS A 40 -1.48 -1.26 -12.52
N SER A 41 -0.66 -1.39 -11.48
CA SER A 41 0.16 -2.57 -11.24
C SER A 41 0.36 -2.80 -9.75
N LEU A 42 0.69 -4.04 -9.40
CA LEU A 42 1.09 -4.41 -8.05
C LEU A 42 2.16 -5.49 -8.07
N VAL A 43 2.93 -5.55 -6.99
CA VAL A 43 3.84 -6.64 -6.69
C VAL A 43 3.23 -7.50 -5.58
N ASN A 44 3.17 -8.81 -5.81
CA ASN A 44 2.87 -9.79 -4.78
C ASN A 44 4.15 -10.45 -4.29
N LEU A 45 4.45 -10.27 -3.00
CA LEU A 45 5.50 -10.99 -2.29
C LEU A 45 4.86 -11.98 -1.32
N LYS A 46 5.58 -13.05 -1.00
CA LYS A 46 5.14 -14.05 -0.02
C LYS A 46 6.22 -14.24 1.03
N GLU A 47 5.82 -14.20 2.29
CA GLU A 47 6.69 -14.55 3.42
C GLU A 47 6.03 -15.69 4.23
N PRO A 48 6.82 -16.53 4.93
CA PRO A 48 6.26 -17.44 5.91
C PRO A 48 5.50 -16.65 6.98
N ALA A 49 4.27 -17.07 7.32
CA ALA A 49 3.45 -16.38 8.31
C ALA A 49 4.00 -16.46 9.75
N GLY A 50 5.04 -17.29 9.98
CA GLY A 50 5.64 -17.57 11.28
C GLY A 50 4.86 -18.62 12.10
N GLY A 51 5.49 -19.17 13.14
CA GLY A 51 4.90 -20.20 14.01
C GLY A 51 5.06 -21.64 13.50
N LEU A 52 4.22 -22.57 13.99
CA LEU A 52 4.25 -24.00 13.63
C LEU A 52 3.56 -24.33 12.28
N SER A 53 2.89 -23.36 11.64
CA SER A 53 2.20 -23.55 10.37
C SER A 53 3.12 -23.23 9.18
N MET A 54 3.00 -24.00 8.09
CA MET A 54 3.61 -23.66 6.80
C MET A 54 2.76 -22.68 5.96
N ASP A 55 1.90 -21.89 6.62
CA ASP A 55 1.09 -20.90 5.94
C ASP A 55 1.95 -19.75 5.41
N MET A 56 1.64 -19.32 4.19
CA MET A 56 2.28 -18.17 3.56
C MET A 56 1.39 -16.95 3.70
N LYS A 57 2.00 -15.82 4.03
CA LYS A 57 1.38 -14.52 4.06
C LYS A 57 1.71 -13.80 2.76
N ASP A 58 0.67 -13.38 2.06
CA ASP A 58 0.77 -12.60 0.84
C ASP A 58 0.84 -11.11 1.16
N HIS A 59 1.74 -10.39 0.50
CA HIS A 59 1.87 -8.94 0.54
C HIS A 59 1.55 -8.41 -0.85
N PHE A 60 0.49 -7.62 -0.99
CA PHE A 60 0.11 -6.94 -2.22
C PHE A 60 0.53 -5.48 -2.09
N ILE A 61 1.46 -5.07 -2.94
CA ILE A 61 2.12 -3.76 -2.88
C ILE A 61 1.81 -3.01 -4.17
N ALA A 62 1.08 -1.90 -4.07
CA ALA A 62 0.77 -1.02 -5.19
C ALA A 62 1.47 0.32 -5.00
N GLY A 63 2.15 0.78 -6.05
CA GLY A 63 2.77 2.11 -6.11
C GLY A 63 1.92 3.09 -6.92
N LEU A 64 1.74 4.31 -6.42
CA LEU A 64 1.06 5.40 -7.13
C LEU A 64 2.04 6.57 -7.23
N GLN A 65 2.66 6.75 -8.40
CA GLN A 65 3.57 7.87 -8.65
C GLN A 65 2.78 9.18 -8.74
N VAL A 66 3.25 10.20 -8.03
CA VAL A 66 2.67 11.55 -8.06
C VAL A 66 3.63 12.55 -8.70
N LEU A 67 4.90 12.56 -8.26
CA LEU A 67 5.98 13.36 -8.84
C LEU A 67 7.23 12.49 -8.94
N SER A 68 7.83 12.38 -10.13
CA SER A 68 9.10 11.72 -10.33
C SER A 68 10.27 12.56 -9.78
N ARG A 69 11.49 12.00 -9.79
CA ARG A 69 12.69 12.72 -9.36
C ARG A 69 12.95 13.97 -10.19
N GLU A 70 12.66 13.92 -11.48
CA GLU A 70 12.85 15.03 -12.42
C GLU A 70 11.83 16.15 -12.19
N GLU A 71 10.67 15.81 -11.61
CA GLU A 71 9.61 16.76 -11.24
C GLU A 71 9.78 17.32 -9.82
N MET A 72 10.75 16.83 -9.04
CA MET A 72 11.02 17.32 -7.70
C MET A 72 11.64 18.72 -7.73
N GLY A 73 10.98 19.65 -7.04
CA GLY A 73 11.48 20.97 -6.70
C GLY A 73 11.00 21.38 -5.31
N GLU A 74 11.10 22.67 -4.96
CA GLU A 74 10.69 23.17 -3.64
C GLU A 74 9.22 22.87 -3.32
N GLU A 75 8.32 23.03 -4.29
CA GLU A 75 6.90 22.71 -4.12
C GLU A 75 6.66 21.20 -3.99
N GLY A 76 7.47 20.37 -4.65
CA GLY A 76 7.45 18.91 -4.47
C GLY A 76 7.84 18.49 -3.06
N VAL A 77 8.85 19.14 -2.46
CA VAL A 77 9.24 18.92 -1.06
C VAL A 77 8.11 19.34 -0.12
N LYS A 78 7.49 20.52 -0.36
CA LYS A 78 6.34 20.99 0.43
C LYS A 78 5.16 20.01 0.31
N LEU A 79 4.85 19.54 -0.90
CA LEU A 79 3.81 18.53 -1.13
C LEU A 79 4.11 17.26 -0.34
N TYR A 80 5.30 16.69 -0.48
CA TYR A 80 5.71 15.48 0.24
C TYR A 80 5.48 15.63 1.75
N ARG A 81 5.95 16.72 2.36
CA ARG A 81 5.84 16.95 3.81
C ARG A 81 4.38 17.10 4.26
N ARG A 82 3.52 17.70 3.44
CA ARG A 82 2.07 17.77 3.70
C ARG A 82 1.41 16.40 3.60
N LEU A 83 1.73 15.65 2.56
CA LEU A 83 1.18 14.31 2.34
C LEU A 83 1.66 13.31 3.40
N LYS A 84 2.87 13.48 3.97
CA LYS A 84 3.39 12.60 5.03
C LYS A 84 2.48 12.60 6.26
N GLY A 85 1.82 13.72 6.55
CA GLY A 85 0.84 13.83 7.63
C GLY A 85 -0.45 13.03 7.43
N LEU A 86 -0.71 12.53 6.21
CA LEU A 86 -1.92 11.79 5.84
C LEU A 86 -1.73 10.27 5.86
N GLU A 87 -0.52 9.76 6.17
CA GLU A 87 -0.28 8.30 6.17
C GLU A 87 -1.23 7.57 7.12
N ALA A 88 -1.77 6.45 6.66
CA ALA A 88 -2.78 5.69 7.38
C ALA A 88 -2.39 4.22 7.52
N THR A 89 -2.79 3.61 8.63
CA THR A 89 -2.69 2.17 8.86
C THR A 89 -4.00 1.62 9.41
N LEU A 90 -4.34 0.42 8.99
CA LEU A 90 -5.46 -0.33 9.54
C LEU A 90 -5.10 -0.89 10.92
N GLU A 91 -5.99 -0.68 11.88
CA GLU A 91 -6.01 -1.34 13.16
C GLU A 91 -7.33 -2.05 13.40
N TYR A 92 -7.32 -2.96 14.38
CA TYR A 92 -8.51 -3.65 14.85
C TYR A 92 -8.76 -3.32 16.32
N LYS A 93 -9.87 -2.61 16.60
CA LYS A 93 -10.23 -2.16 17.96
C LYS A 93 -11.41 -2.95 18.54
N GLY A 94 -11.66 -2.73 19.84
CA GLY A 94 -12.76 -3.33 20.61
C GLY A 94 -12.38 -4.62 21.35
N ILE A 95 -13.31 -5.12 22.17
CA ILE A 95 -13.11 -6.23 23.13
C ILE A 95 -12.59 -7.52 22.48
N LEU A 96 -12.86 -7.72 21.19
CA LEU A 96 -12.38 -8.87 20.40
C LEU A 96 -11.56 -8.46 19.16
N ARG A 97 -11.07 -7.21 19.08
CA ARG A 97 -10.36 -6.68 17.90
C ARG A 97 -11.07 -7.03 16.58
N ASN A 98 -12.40 -6.90 16.56
CA ASN A 98 -13.22 -7.22 15.39
C ASN A 98 -13.68 -6.00 14.61
N LYS A 99 -13.39 -4.78 15.11
CA LYS A 99 -13.76 -3.54 14.44
C LYS A 99 -12.54 -2.98 13.68
N PRO A 100 -12.45 -3.20 12.35
CA PRO A 100 -11.42 -2.56 11.55
C PRO A 100 -11.64 -1.06 11.51
N VAL A 101 -10.57 -0.30 11.67
CA VAL A 101 -10.56 1.15 11.60
C VAL A 101 -9.18 1.60 11.12
N PHE A 102 -9.15 2.50 10.13
CA PHE A 102 -7.93 3.21 9.78
C PHE A 102 -7.63 4.26 10.85
N ILE A 103 -6.36 4.44 11.15
CA ILE A 103 -5.85 5.52 11.99
C ILE A 103 -4.65 6.16 11.31
N SER A 104 -4.31 7.39 11.69
CA SER A 104 -3.02 7.99 11.32
C SER A 104 -1.88 7.10 11.77
N ARG A 105 -0.84 6.98 10.94
CA ARG A 105 0.29 6.11 11.23
C ARG A 105 0.99 6.55 12.54
N PRO A 106 1.09 5.68 13.57
CA PRO A 106 1.56 6.10 14.90
C PRO A 106 2.98 6.66 14.96
N VAL A 107 3.84 6.28 14.02
CA VAL A 107 5.28 6.64 14.06
C VAL A 107 5.59 7.98 13.40
N LEU A 108 4.60 8.71 12.88
CA LEU A 108 4.83 9.99 12.18
C LEU A 108 5.63 10.99 13.02
N LYS A 109 5.29 11.14 14.30
CA LYS A 109 6.02 12.04 15.21
C LYS A 109 7.41 11.54 15.60
N LEU A 110 7.66 10.23 15.46
CA LEU A 110 8.99 9.68 15.62
C LEU A 110 9.86 9.97 14.41
N ILE A 111 9.28 10.09 13.20
CA ILE A 111 10.02 10.46 11.98
C ILE A 111 10.48 11.92 12.09
N SER A 112 9.54 12.84 12.30
CA SER A 112 9.87 14.24 12.56
C SER A 112 8.77 14.88 13.43
N PRO A 113 9.13 15.61 14.50
CA PRO A 113 8.14 16.29 15.34
C PRO A 113 7.35 17.36 14.56
N SER A 114 7.92 17.87 13.46
CA SER A 114 7.33 18.88 12.57
C SER A 114 6.16 18.36 11.72
N ILE A 115 6.00 17.05 11.55
CA ILE A 115 4.93 16.46 10.74
C ILE A 115 3.57 16.83 11.35
N VAL A 116 2.74 17.55 10.59
CA VAL A 116 1.37 17.88 10.99
C VAL A 116 0.47 16.71 10.62
N VAL A 117 0.01 15.96 11.63
CA VAL A 117 -0.92 14.84 11.42
C VAL A 117 -2.26 15.38 10.92
N ASN A 118 -2.79 14.76 9.87
CA ASN A 118 -4.04 15.15 9.23
C ASN A 118 -4.92 13.91 9.03
N GLU A 119 -6.09 13.90 9.66
CA GLU A 119 -7.01 12.76 9.64
C GLU A 119 -7.87 12.68 8.37
N ALA A 120 -7.75 13.62 7.43
CA ALA A 120 -8.64 13.69 6.28
C ALA A 120 -8.64 12.43 5.39
N LEU A 121 -7.49 11.75 5.24
CA LEU A 121 -7.44 10.47 4.51
C LEU A 121 -8.09 9.35 5.35
N VAL A 122 -7.79 9.30 6.64
CA VAL A 122 -8.34 8.32 7.60
C VAL A 122 -9.87 8.39 7.62
N ASP A 123 -10.44 9.60 7.68
CA ASP A 123 -11.88 9.83 7.67
C ASP A 123 -12.52 9.33 6.37
N ARG A 124 -11.88 9.58 5.21
CA ARG A 124 -12.35 9.07 3.92
C ARG A 124 -12.34 7.56 3.83
N LEU A 125 -11.27 6.92 4.29
CA LEU A 125 -11.13 5.46 4.29
C LEU A 125 -12.14 4.79 5.23
N ASN A 126 -12.34 5.36 6.42
CA ASN A 126 -13.30 4.86 7.39
C ASN A 126 -14.76 5.12 6.97
N GLY A 127 -15.02 6.21 6.25
CA GLY A 127 -16.32 6.52 5.67
C GLY A 127 -16.68 5.67 4.44
N ASP A 128 -15.72 4.96 3.85
CA ASP A 128 -15.97 4.05 2.73
C ASP A 128 -16.53 2.70 3.22
N GLU A 129 -17.86 2.62 3.32
CA GLU A 129 -18.54 1.42 3.81
C GLU A 129 -18.15 0.15 3.05
N ARG A 130 -17.94 0.26 1.72
CA ARG A 130 -17.61 -0.91 0.90
C ARG A 130 -16.20 -1.40 1.20
N LEU A 131 -15.24 -0.48 1.32
CA LEU A 131 -13.88 -0.80 1.75
C LEU A 131 -13.88 -1.49 3.13
N ILE A 132 -14.60 -0.93 4.10
CA ILE A 132 -14.71 -1.51 5.45
C ILE A 132 -15.37 -2.89 5.42
N ARG A 133 -16.40 -3.10 4.58
CA ARG A 133 -17.01 -4.43 4.39
C ARG A 133 -16.02 -5.44 3.82
N LEU A 134 -15.23 -5.07 2.81
CA LEU A 134 -14.19 -5.93 2.24
C LEU A 134 -13.14 -6.30 3.30
N ILE A 135 -12.67 -5.34 4.09
CA ILE A 135 -11.72 -5.57 5.20
C ILE A 135 -12.30 -6.55 6.22
N LYS A 136 -13.56 -6.42 6.62
CA LYS A 136 -14.22 -7.36 7.55
C LYS A 136 -14.30 -8.79 6.99
N GLN A 137 -14.49 -8.93 5.68
CA GLN A 137 -14.61 -10.22 5.01
C GLN A 137 -13.26 -10.92 4.81
N ILE A 138 -12.25 -10.15 4.39
CA ILE A 138 -10.92 -10.68 4.09
C ILE A 138 -10.07 -10.81 5.36
N LYS A 139 -10.27 -9.91 6.33
CA LYS A 139 -9.48 -9.78 7.55
C LYS A 139 -7.97 -9.71 7.27
N PRO A 140 -7.50 -8.73 6.48
CA PRO A 140 -6.07 -8.55 6.26
C PRO A 140 -5.35 -8.34 7.61
N SER A 141 -4.19 -8.96 7.76
CA SER A 141 -3.29 -8.77 8.90
C SER A 141 -2.71 -7.35 8.96
N ALA A 142 -2.59 -6.68 7.81
CA ALA A 142 -2.19 -5.29 7.72
C ALA A 142 -2.79 -4.65 6.46
N PHE A 143 -3.11 -3.35 6.55
CA PHE A 143 -3.32 -2.49 5.40
C PHE A 143 -2.67 -1.14 5.70
N ARG A 144 -1.61 -0.80 4.98
CA ARG A 144 -0.84 0.43 5.14
C ARG A 144 -0.91 1.28 3.89
N ILE A 145 -1.01 2.59 4.08
CA ILE A 145 -0.99 3.59 3.03
C ILE A 145 0.06 4.61 3.46
N ILE A 146 1.24 4.52 2.87
CA ILE A 146 2.42 5.29 3.26
C ILE A 146 3.03 5.94 2.04
N LEU A 147 3.78 7.02 2.22
CA LEU A 147 4.63 7.52 1.15
C LEU A 147 5.87 6.62 1.02
N LYS A 148 6.45 6.56 -0.18
CA LYS A 148 7.81 6.09 -0.35
C LYS A 148 8.70 6.97 0.52
N SER A 149 9.51 6.33 1.36
CA SER A 149 10.33 7.05 2.33
C SER A 149 11.70 6.43 2.53
N VAL A 150 12.15 5.66 1.55
CA VAL A 150 13.50 5.09 1.50
C VAL A 150 13.99 5.16 0.05
N ASN A 151 15.25 5.56 -0.13
CA ASN A 151 15.91 5.41 -1.42
C ASN A 151 16.33 3.95 -1.59
N GLU A 152 16.12 3.40 -2.78
CA GLU A 152 16.46 2.00 -3.12
C GLU A 152 17.94 1.68 -2.86
N TYR A 153 18.83 2.66 -3.03
CA TYR A 153 20.27 2.57 -2.73
C TYR A 153 20.61 2.45 -1.25
N LEU A 154 19.74 2.92 -0.35
CA LEU A 154 19.97 2.90 1.11
C LEU A 154 19.37 1.65 1.77
N ALA A 155 18.38 1.02 1.13
CA ALA A 155 17.73 -0.19 1.65
C ALA A 155 18.62 -1.44 1.63
N SER A 156 19.75 -1.40 0.94
CA SER A 156 20.77 -2.46 0.93
C SER A 156 21.76 -2.39 2.09
N GLN A 157 21.66 -1.37 2.95
CA GLN A 157 22.47 -1.27 4.16
C GLN A 157 21.61 -1.69 5.37
N ASP A 158 22.18 -2.43 6.32
CA ASP A 158 21.56 -2.83 7.60
C ASP A 158 21.33 -1.59 8.52
N ARG A 159 20.62 -0.59 8.00
CA ARG A 159 20.30 0.66 8.68
C ARG A 159 18.90 0.59 9.27
N ASN A 160 18.70 1.39 10.31
CA ASN A 160 17.41 1.50 10.94
C ASN A 160 16.41 2.16 9.97
N LEU A 161 15.34 1.46 9.62
CA LEU A 161 14.31 1.95 8.70
C LEU A 161 13.73 3.31 9.12
N LEU A 162 13.59 3.56 10.43
CA LEU A 162 13.06 4.83 10.93
C LEU A 162 14.03 5.97 10.63
N GLU A 163 15.34 5.73 10.79
CA GLU A 163 16.39 6.71 10.51
C GLU A 163 16.43 7.07 9.02
N MET A 164 16.37 6.06 8.15
CA MET A 164 16.26 6.27 6.70
C MET A 164 15.01 7.06 6.34
N GLU A 165 13.90 6.81 7.03
CA GLU A 165 12.66 7.57 6.87
C GLU A 165 12.80 9.03 7.28
N ARG A 166 13.60 9.33 8.31
CA ARG A 166 13.91 10.71 8.71
C ARG A 166 14.73 11.41 7.64
N GLU A 167 15.78 10.76 7.15
CA GLU A 167 16.64 11.31 6.09
C GLU A 167 15.82 11.64 4.83
N TYR A 168 14.96 10.71 4.42
CA TYR A 168 14.10 10.91 3.26
C TYR A 168 13.05 12.02 3.51
N PHE A 169 12.59 12.21 4.74
CA PHE A 169 11.67 13.30 5.05
C PHE A 169 12.32 14.68 4.93
N GLU A 170 13.59 14.79 5.26
CA GLU A 170 14.34 16.04 5.10
C GLU A 170 14.59 16.34 3.61
N GLU A 171 15.01 15.33 2.84
CA GLU A 171 15.35 15.45 1.41
C GLU A 171 14.64 14.38 0.57
N PRO A 172 13.33 14.53 0.29
CA PRO A 172 12.58 13.56 -0.50
C PRO A 172 13.03 13.63 -1.97
N SER A 173 13.16 12.46 -2.59
CA SER A 173 13.63 12.33 -3.98
C SER A 173 12.52 12.11 -5.00
N GLU A 174 11.30 11.82 -4.55
CA GLU A 174 10.08 11.69 -5.36
C GLU A 174 8.85 11.76 -4.43
N VAL A 175 7.67 11.90 -5.02
CA VAL A 175 6.40 11.72 -4.32
C VAL A 175 5.70 10.51 -4.91
N ALA A 176 5.64 9.43 -4.14
CA ALA A 176 4.92 8.22 -4.51
C ALA A 176 4.22 7.63 -3.29
N TRP A 177 2.97 7.21 -3.45
CA TRP A 177 2.26 6.43 -2.43
C TRP A 177 2.52 4.95 -2.61
N ILE A 178 2.66 4.24 -1.49
CA ILE A 178 2.80 2.79 -1.41
C ILE A 178 1.65 2.25 -0.57
N LEU A 179 0.79 1.46 -1.20
CA LEU A 179 -0.33 0.78 -0.58
C LEU A 179 0.04 -0.68 -0.38
N VAL A 180 0.00 -1.15 0.86
CA VAL A 180 0.39 -2.53 1.21
C VAL A 180 -0.77 -3.21 1.92
N VAL A 181 -1.29 -4.29 1.33
CA VAL A 181 -2.24 -5.20 2.00
C VAL A 181 -1.56 -6.52 2.26
N SER A 182 -1.56 -6.97 3.51
CA SER A 182 -1.02 -8.27 3.91
C SER A 182 -2.11 -9.20 4.40
N ALA A 183 -2.24 -10.39 3.82
CA ALA A 183 -3.25 -11.36 4.20
C ALA A 183 -2.76 -12.81 4.02
N ILE A 184 -3.25 -13.71 4.87
CA ILE A 184 -3.14 -15.15 4.62
C ILE A 184 -4.30 -15.54 3.71
N LEU A 185 -4.00 -16.12 2.56
CA LEU A 185 -4.98 -16.52 1.55
C LEU A 185 -5.00 -18.05 1.41
N PRO A 186 -5.83 -18.77 2.19
CA PRO A 186 -5.98 -20.21 2.05
C PRO A 186 -6.30 -20.61 0.61
N ARG A 187 -5.54 -21.58 0.10
CA ARG A 187 -5.76 -22.15 -1.23
C ARG A 187 -7.02 -23.02 -1.15
N GLY A 188 -8.07 -22.64 -1.87
CA GLY A 188 -9.33 -23.38 -1.83
C GLY A 188 -10.53 -22.61 -2.36
N PRO A 189 -11.75 -23.12 -2.14
CA PRO A 189 -12.99 -22.47 -2.54
C PRO A 189 -13.04 -21.03 -2.01
N GLY A 190 -13.13 -20.06 -2.91
CA GLY A 190 -13.15 -18.64 -2.57
C GLY A 190 -11.81 -17.90 -2.66
N TYR A 191 -10.69 -18.55 -3.00
CA TYR A 191 -9.41 -17.87 -3.24
C TYR A 191 -9.55 -16.74 -4.26
N LYS A 192 -10.17 -17.01 -5.42
CA LYS A 192 -10.44 -16.03 -6.48
C LYS A 192 -11.25 -14.82 -5.96
N LYS A 193 -12.26 -15.07 -5.12
CA LYS A 193 -13.07 -14.01 -4.50
C LYS A 193 -12.26 -13.14 -3.53
N LYS A 194 -11.34 -13.75 -2.78
CA LYS A 194 -10.43 -13.01 -1.89
C LYS A 194 -9.44 -12.16 -2.69
N VAL A 195 -8.86 -12.71 -3.77
CA VAL A 195 -7.97 -11.95 -4.69
C VAL A 195 -8.72 -10.75 -5.27
N LEU A 196 -9.94 -10.94 -5.78
CA LEU A 196 -10.76 -9.84 -6.28
C LEU A 196 -10.98 -8.78 -5.20
N GLY A 197 -11.36 -9.19 -3.98
CA GLY A 197 -11.60 -8.24 -2.90
C GLY A 197 -10.33 -7.48 -2.45
N ILE A 198 -9.14 -8.09 -2.54
CA ILE A 198 -7.87 -7.39 -2.29
C ILE A 198 -7.62 -6.32 -3.37
N VAL A 199 -7.84 -6.64 -4.64
CA VAL A 199 -7.72 -5.66 -5.74
C VAL A 199 -8.73 -4.52 -5.55
N GLU A 200 -10.00 -4.83 -5.23
CA GLU A 200 -11.02 -3.81 -4.92
C GLU A 200 -10.63 -2.93 -3.71
N MET A 201 -10.03 -3.52 -2.67
CA MET A 201 -9.56 -2.77 -1.50
C MET A 201 -8.45 -1.79 -1.87
N LEU A 202 -7.44 -2.24 -2.61
CA LEU A 202 -6.33 -1.41 -3.07
C LEU A 202 -6.82 -0.30 -3.98
N ASP A 203 -7.69 -0.60 -4.95
CA ASP A 203 -8.22 0.37 -5.89
C ASP A 203 -9.06 1.46 -5.21
N ARG A 204 -9.93 1.07 -4.28
CA ARG A 204 -10.73 2.04 -3.51
C ARG A 204 -9.87 2.95 -2.66
N ALA A 205 -8.86 2.40 -1.98
CA ALA A 205 -7.92 3.20 -1.21
C ALA A 205 -7.13 4.13 -2.13
N ALA A 206 -6.65 3.64 -3.28
CA ALA A 206 -5.92 4.43 -4.27
C ALA A 206 -6.74 5.63 -4.76
N ARG A 207 -8.03 5.45 -5.04
CA ARG A 207 -8.94 6.56 -5.39
C ARG A 207 -8.97 7.64 -4.30
N HIS A 208 -9.16 7.29 -3.04
CA HIS A 208 -9.18 8.26 -1.94
C HIS A 208 -7.83 8.96 -1.76
N VAL A 209 -6.73 8.21 -1.93
CA VAL A 209 -5.36 8.73 -1.87
C VAL A 209 -5.10 9.73 -3.00
N MET A 210 -5.50 9.41 -4.24
CA MET A 210 -5.30 10.33 -5.36
C MET A 210 -6.19 11.57 -5.23
N ASP A 211 -7.45 11.41 -4.84
CA ASP A 211 -8.37 12.54 -4.60
C ASP A 211 -7.80 13.55 -3.59
N ILE A 212 -7.23 13.06 -2.48
CA ILE A 212 -6.64 13.96 -1.47
C ILE A 212 -5.29 14.53 -1.94
N THR A 213 -4.52 13.75 -2.69
CA THR A 213 -3.24 14.19 -3.25
C THR A 213 -3.44 15.37 -4.21
N VAL A 214 -4.43 15.29 -5.10
CA VAL A 214 -4.76 16.39 -6.02
C VAL A 214 -5.08 17.68 -5.26
N ARG A 215 -5.89 17.59 -4.20
CA ARG A 215 -6.25 18.75 -3.36
C ARG A 215 -5.05 19.36 -2.64
N GLU A 216 -4.13 18.53 -2.15
CA GLU A 216 -2.91 19.04 -1.51
C GLU A 216 -1.92 19.62 -2.51
N ARG A 217 -1.88 19.07 -3.72
CA ARG A 217 -1.08 19.57 -4.84
C ARG A 217 -1.54 20.97 -5.27
N GLU A 218 -2.85 21.18 -5.42
CA GLU A 218 -3.45 22.49 -5.71
C GLU A 218 -3.11 23.55 -4.65
N ARG A 219 -2.99 23.15 -3.37
CA ARG A 219 -2.68 24.07 -2.26
C ARG A 219 -1.23 24.55 -2.25
N VAL A 220 -0.31 23.79 -2.82
CA VAL A 220 1.11 24.16 -2.93
C VAL A 220 1.46 24.75 -4.31
N GLY A 221 0.48 24.86 -5.21
CA GLY A 221 0.71 25.41 -6.55
C GLY A 221 1.52 24.48 -7.47
N CYS A 222 1.45 23.16 -7.23
CA CYS A 222 2.01 22.13 -8.11
C CYS A 222 1.01 21.62 -9.14
#